data_AF-A0A928HT63-F1
#
_entry.id   AF-A0A928HT63-F1
#
_cell.length_a   1.000
_cell.length_b   1.000
_cell.length_c   1.000
_cell.angle_alpha   90.00
_cell.angle_beta   90.00
_cell.angle_gamma   90.00
#
_symmetry.space_group_name_H-M   'P 1'
#
loop_
_entity.id
_entity.type
_entity.pdbx_description
1 polymer ?
#
loop_
_entity_poly.entity_id
_entity_poly.type
_entity_poly.pdbx_seq_one_letter_code
_entity_poly.pdbx_strand_id
1 'polypeptide(L)'
;MDTTHTTPTNNQPPANTPSPSQAAAQQSSQDTTDWKAEARKWEARAKANSDAADRLKKLEDEQKTEVQRQADALAAAQAAEKALQAKVAVFEAAARLGVPADLLAGPQDDDLDAYAEKLSQWKAKQTPTTDTTTGDGKPAGSPAPSLGRTPAGTGVLSIDEQIAAAEKAGNETLVKTLKVLKLGK
;
A
#
# COMPACT_ATOMS: atom_id res chain seq x y z
N MET A 1 -82.00 62.20 -28.69
CA MET A 1 -83.42 61.93 -28.42
C MET A 1 -83.51 60.61 -27.70
N ASP A 2 -83.76 60.73 -26.39
CA ASP A 2 -84.47 59.83 -25.47
C ASP A 2 -84.55 58.31 -25.66
N THR A 3 -84.10 57.65 -24.59
CA THR A 3 -84.73 56.57 -23.80
C THR A 3 -85.50 55.43 -24.51
N THR A 4 -85.10 54.19 -24.23
CA THR A 4 -85.72 53.40 -23.15
C THR A 4 -85.00 52.08 -22.94
N HIS A 5 -84.79 51.80 -21.66
CA HIS A 5 -84.17 50.63 -21.07
C HIS A 5 -85.28 49.59 -20.80
N THR A 6 -85.06 48.31 -21.08
CA THR A 6 -85.94 47.22 -20.61
C THR A 6 -85.12 45.96 -20.28
N THR A 7 -85.31 45.54 -19.03
CA THR A 7 -84.71 44.50 -18.16
C THR A 7 -84.69 43.06 -18.73
N PRO A 8 -83.92 42.09 -18.16
CA PRO A 8 -84.33 41.43 -16.90
C PRO A 8 -83.19 40.94 -15.96
N THR A 9 -83.60 40.46 -14.77
CA THR A 9 -82.94 39.46 -13.91
C THR A 9 -81.94 39.94 -12.86
N ASN A 10 -82.30 39.88 -11.57
CA ASN A 10 -82.06 38.69 -10.73
C ASN A 10 -82.52 38.94 -9.27
N ASN A 11 -83.15 37.94 -8.68
CA ASN A 11 -83.78 37.98 -7.35
C ASN A 11 -82.73 37.62 -6.28
N GLN A 12 -82.34 38.57 -5.42
CA GLN A 12 -81.42 38.35 -4.29
C GLN A 12 -82.23 38.26 -2.98
N PRO A 13 -82.09 37.19 -2.16
CA PRO A 13 -82.59 37.19 -0.78
C PRO A 13 -81.65 37.98 0.16
N PRO A 14 -82.16 38.56 1.26
CA PRO A 14 -81.41 39.44 2.14
C PRO A 14 -80.34 38.70 2.97
N ALA A 15 -79.24 39.40 3.23
CA ALA A 15 -78.15 38.97 4.08
C ALA A 15 -78.63 38.74 5.54
N ASN A 16 -78.51 37.50 6.02
CA ASN A 16 -78.59 37.18 7.44
C ASN A 16 -77.22 37.46 8.08
N THR A 17 -77.08 38.60 8.74
CA THR A 17 -75.98 38.87 9.68
C THR A 17 -76.16 38.00 10.94
N PRO A 18 -75.20 37.12 11.28
CA PRO A 18 -75.28 36.38 12.53
C PRO A 18 -75.03 37.31 13.73
N SER A 19 -75.86 37.13 14.77
CA SER A 19 -75.82 37.84 16.05
C SER A 19 -74.47 37.61 16.78
N PRO A 20 -73.87 38.63 17.42
CA PRO A 20 -72.51 38.57 17.99
C PRO A 20 -72.31 37.56 19.13
N SER A 21 -73.37 36.89 19.60
CA SER A 21 -73.29 35.93 20.70
C SER A 21 -72.81 34.53 20.28
N GLN A 22 -72.86 34.15 19.00
CA GLN A 22 -72.33 32.87 18.51
C GLN A 22 -70.87 32.94 18.02
N ALA A 23 -70.36 34.14 17.66
CA ALA A 23 -68.96 34.31 17.29
C ALA A 23 -68.00 34.23 18.49
N ALA A 24 -68.50 34.42 19.72
CA ALA A 24 -67.70 34.33 20.94
C ALA A 24 -67.44 32.89 21.43
N ALA A 25 -68.16 31.88 20.92
CA ALA A 25 -68.02 30.49 21.38
C ALA A 25 -67.00 29.67 20.58
N GLN A 26 -66.53 30.15 19.42
CA GLN A 26 -65.55 29.44 18.58
C GLN A 26 -64.15 30.05 18.60
N GLN A 27 -63.92 31.12 19.38
CA GLN A 27 -62.64 31.84 19.41
C GLN A 27 -61.93 31.79 20.78
N SER A 28 -62.25 30.79 21.60
CA SER A 28 -61.58 30.52 22.88
C SER A 28 -60.84 29.18 22.92
N SER A 29 -60.47 28.62 21.76
CA SER A 29 -59.33 27.69 21.70
C SER A 29 -58.06 28.53 21.61
N GLN A 30 -57.79 29.22 22.71
CA GLN A 30 -56.55 29.92 22.97
C GLN A 30 -55.42 28.89 22.76
N ASP A 31 -54.49 29.16 21.84
CA ASP A 31 -53.25 28.41 21.68
C ASP A 31 -52.43 28.54 22.98
N THR A 32 -52.82 27.81 24.02
CA THR A 32 -52.05 27.69 25.24
C THR A 32 -50.98 26.67 24.95
N THR A 33 -49.84 27.14 24.44
CA THR A 33 -48.64 26.32 24.29
C THR A 33 -48.36 25.60 25.59
N ASP A 34 -48.44 24.27 25.59
CA ASP A 34 -48.10 23.44 26.74
C ASP A 34 -46.56 23.45 26.92
N TRP A 35 -46.07 24.43 27.67
CA TRP A 35 -44.66 24.59 27.98
C TRP A 35 -44.03 23.37 28.66
N LYS A 36 -44.81 22.55 29.36
CA LYS A 36 -44.31 21.30 29.96
C LYS A 36 -44.08 20.24 28.88
N ALA A 37 -45.00 20.10 27.93
CA ALA A 37 -44.81 19.21 26.78
C ALA A 37 -43.60 19.66 25.93
N GLU A 38 -43.44 20.96 25.71
CA GLU A 38 -42.31 21.50 24.95
C GLU A 38 -40.99 21.29 25.69
N ALA A 39 -40.92 21.53 27.00
CA ALA A 39 -39.74 21.25 27.82
C ALA A 39 -39.30 19.78 27.72
N ARG A 40 -40.25 18.83 27.77
CA ARG A 40 -39.95 17.40 27.59
C ARG A 40 -39.39 17.07 26.20
N LYS A 41 -39.87 17.75 25.15
CA LYS A 41 -39.30 17.59 23.79
C LYS A 41 -37.87 18.11 23.73
N TRP A 42 -37.60 19.26 24.33
CA TRP A 42 -36.24 19.81 24.39
C TRP A 42 -35.30 18.93 25.19
N GLU A 43 -35.75 18.39 26.31
CA GLU A 43 -34.98 17.42 27.11
C GLU A 43 -34.68 16.15 26.31
N ALA A 44 -35.68 15.56 25.63
CA ALA A 44 -35.49 14.40 24.78
C ALA A 44 -34.52 14.68 23.62
N ARG A 45 -34.62 15.86 22.99
CA ARG A 45 -33.70 16.30 21.93
C ARG A 45 -32.28 16.52 22.45
N ALA A 46 -32.13 17.12 23.62
CA ALA A 46 -30.83 17.34 24.25
C ALA A 46 -30.16 16.00 24.60
N LYS A 47 -30.92 15.05 25.15
CA LYS A 47 -30.44 13.68 25.41
C LYS A 47 -29.98 13.01 24.12
N ALA A 48 -30.81 13.03 23.07
CA ALA A 48 -30.49 12.43 21.79
C ALA A 48 -29.27 13.09 21.11
N ASN A 49 -29.13 14.42 21.24
CA ASN A 49 -27.98 15.15 20.71
C ASN A 49 -26.70 14.79 21.47
N SER A 50 -26.75 14.73 22.80
CA SER A 50 -25.62 14.28 23.63
C SER A 50 -25.19 12.86 23.26
N ASP A 51 -26.15 11.93 23.17
CA ASP A 51 -25.84 10.54 22.82
C ASP A 51 -25.24 10.44 21.40
N ALA A 52 -25.70 11.27 20.46
CA ALA A 52 -25.12 11.35 19.11
C ALA A 52 -23.70 11.94 19.12
N ALA A 53 -23.43 12.96 19.93
CA ALA A 53 -22.11 13.55 20.09
C ALA A 53 -21.11 12.53 20.69
N ASP A 54 -21.54 11.76 21.69
CA ASP A 54 -20.72 10.69 22.28
C ASP A 54 -20.39 9.59 21.26
N ARG A 55 -21.38 9.19 20.44
CA ARG A 55 -21.18 8.23 19.34
C ARG A 55 -20.20 8.75 18.29
N LEU A 56 -20.31 10.03 17.91
CA LEU A 56 -19.41 10.66 16.96
C LEU A 56 -17.98 10.68 17.49
N LYS A 57 -17.80 11.11 18.75
CA LYS A 57 -16.49 11.13 19.40
C LYS A 57 -15.85 9.74 19.44
N LYS A 58 -16.61 8.71 19.81
CA LYS A 58 -16.13 7.33 19.82
C LYS A 58 -15.67 6.87 18.43
N LEU A 59 -16.43 7.18 17.38
CA LEU A 59 -16.05 6.84 16.00
C LEU A 59 -14.81 7.60 15.54
N GLU A 60 -14.66 8.88 15.91
CA GLU A 60 -13.47 9.66 15.60
C GLU A 60 -12.22 9.11 16.30
N ASP A 61 -12.34 8.73 17.58
CA ASP A 61 -11.23 8.17 18.33
C ASP A 61 -10.83 6.78 17.79
N GLU A 62 -11.80 5.95 17.40
CA GLU A 62 -11.56 4.69 16.69
C GLU A 62 -10.89 4.92 15.33
N GLN A 63 -11.38 5.88 14.54
CA GLN A 63 -10.78 6.21 13.24
C GLN A 63 -9.37 6.76 13.37
N LYS A 64 -9.10 7.64 14.34
CA LYS A 64 -7.73 8.13 14.61
C LYS A 64 -6.79 6.99 14.96
N THR A 65 -7.26 6.06 15.80
CA THR A 65 -6.49 4.87 16.19
C THR A 65 -6.20 3.98 14.97
N GLU A 66 -7.19 3.78 14.12
CA GLU A 66 -7.03 2.98 12.90
C GLU A 66 -6.12 3.65 11.87
N VAL A 67 -6.23 4.98 11.68
CA VAL A 67 -5.34 5.75 10.82
C VAL A 67 -3.90 5.68 11.34
N GLN A 68 -3.68 5.81 12.64
CA GLN A 68 -2.34 5.66 13.24
C GLN A 68 -1.79 4.26 13.00
N ARG A 69 -2.58 3.21 13.25
CA ARG A 69 -2.20 1.81 13.00
C ARG A 69 -1.84 1.57 11.52
N GLN A 70 -2.62 2.13 10.59
CA GLN A 70 -2.34 2.03 9.17
C GLN A 70 -1.08 2.79 8.77
N ALA A 71 -0.87 3.99 9.31
CA ALA A 71 0.34 4.78 9.07
C ALA A 71 1.59 4.04 9.57
N ASP A 72 1.54 3.45 10.77
CA ASP A 72 2.64 2.66 11.33
C ASP A 72 2.91 1.41 10.49
N ALA A 73 1.86 0.72 10.03
CA ALA A 73 2.00 -0.44 9.15
C ALA A 73 2.62 -0.06 7.78
N LEU A 74 2.23 1.09 7.21
CA LEU A 74 2.81 1.60 5.98
C LEU A 74 4.27 2.00 6.17
N ALA A 75 4.61 2.68 7.27
CA ALA A 75 5.99 3.04 7.58
C ALA A 75 6.87 1.79 7.76
N ALA A 76 6.37 0.76 8.44
CA ALA A 76 7.08 -0.51 8.60
C ALA A 76 7.30 -1.23 7.26
N ALA A 77 6.28 -1.26 6.40
CA ALA A 77 6.40 -1.84 5.06
C ALA A 77 7.42 -1.09 4.21
N GLN A 78 7.38 0.24 4.20
CA GLN A 78 8.35 1.08 3.49
C GLN A 78 9.78 0.89 4.00
N ALA A 79 9.96 0.76 5.32
CA ALA A 79 11.26 0.47 5.91
C ALA A 79 11.79 -0.91 5.47
N ALA A 80 10.92 -1.92 5.43
CA ALA A 80 11.27 -3.26 4.95
C ALA A 80 11.65 -3.27 3.46
N GLU A 81 10.89 -2.56 2.62
CA GLU A 81 11.21 -2.41 1.20
C GLU A 81 12.56 -1.72 1.00
N LYS A 82 12.80 -0.61 1.70
CA LYS A 82 14.08 0.11 1.63
C LYS A 82 15.25 -0.77 2.08
N ALA A 83 15.06 -1.58 3.13
CA ALA A 83 16.08 -2.51 3.60
C ALA A 83 16.35 -3.62 2.56
N LEU A 84 15.31 -4.13 1.89
CA LEU A 84 15.48 -5.12 0.82
C LEU A 84 16.18 -4.51 -0.40
N GLN A 85 15.78 -3.30 -0.82
CA GLN A 85 16.41 -2.58 -1.92
C GLN A 85 17.89 -2.31 -1.62
N ALA A 86 18.23 -1.91 -0.39
CA ALA A 86 19.62 -1.72 0.01
C ALA A 86 20.42 -3.03 -0.09
N LYS A 87 19.85 -4.16 0.35
CA LYS A 87 20.49 -5.47 0.20
C LYS A 87 20.71 -5.82 -1.27
N VAL A 88 19.70 -5.65 -2.12
CA VAL A 88 19.81 -5.89 -3.57
C VAL A 88 20.91 -5.02 -4.18
N ALA A 89 20.96 -3.72 -3.87
CA ALA A 89 22.00 -2.83 -4.36
C ALA A 89 23.41 -3.28 -3.91
N VAL A 90 23.57 -3.76 -2.66
CA VAL A 90 24.83 -4.32 -2.18
C VAL A 90 25.19 -5.61 -2.93
N PHE A 91 24.23 -6.50 -3.17
CA PHE A 91 24.47 -7.72 -3.96
C PHE A 91 24.83 -7.43 -5.42
N GLU A 92 24.18 -6.44 -6.05
CA GLU A 92 24.52 -6.01 -7.41
C GLU A 92 25.91 -5.38 -7.46
N ALA A 93 26.24 -4.52 -6.49
CA ALA A 93 27.58 -3.94 -6.36
C ALA A 93 28.65 -5.03 -6.13
N ALA A 94 28.34 -6.02 -5.29
CA ALA A 94 29.19 -7.17 -5.02
C ALA A 94 29.45 -7.99 -6.28
N ALA A 95 28.39 -8.33 -7.03
CA ALA A 95 28.50 -9.08 -8.27
C ALA A 95 29.33 -8.31 -9.32
N ARG A 96 29.15 -6.99 -9.43
CA ARG A 96 29.87 -6.15 -10.39
C ARG A 96 31.36 -5.99 -10.05
N LEU A 97 31.70 -5.86 -8.77
CA LEU A 97 33.07 -5.63 -8.31
C LEU A 97 33.82 -6.92 -7.99
N GLY A 98 33.13 -8.08 -7.95
CA GLY A 98 33.71 -9.35 -7.52
C GLY A 98 34.07 -9.37 -6.02
N VAL A 99 33.51 -8.44 -5.24
CA VAL A 99 33.68 -8.34 -3.79
C VAL A 99 32.47 -8.98 -3.13
N PRO A 100 32.60 -9.91 -2.18
CA PRO A 100 31.47 -10.46 -1.44
C PRO A 100 30.58 -9.36 -0.82
N ALA A 101 29.26 -9.52 -0.93
CA ALA A 101 28.28 -8.58 -0.37
C ALA A 101 28.45 -8.37 1.15
N ASP A 102 28.85 -9.42 1.86
CA ASP A 102 29.14 -9.39 3.30
C ASP A 102 30.32 -8.48 3.66
N LEU A 103 31.27 -8.28 2.73
CA LEU A 103 32.39 -7.33 2.86
C LEU A 103 32.03 -5.90 2.42
N LEU A 104 30.92 -5.70 1.70
CA LEU A 104 30.45 -4.37 1.33
C LEU A 104 29.42 -3.83 2.33
N ALA A 105 28.67 -4.73 2.96
CA ALA A 105 27.69 -4.38 3.99
C ALA A 105 28.35 -3.92 5.30
N GLY A 106 29.65 -4.18 5.49
CA GLY A 106 30.37 -3.89 6.72
C GLY A 106 30.09 -4.92 7.83
N PRO A 107 30.73 -4.78 9.00
CA PRO A 107 30.55 -5.69 10.13
C PRO A 107 29.09 -5.69 10.58
N GLN A 108 28.38 -6.81 10.39
CA GLN A 108 26.96 -6.92 10.73
C GLN A 108 26.72 -7.11 12.24
N ASP A 109 27.68 -7.68 12.97
CA ASP A 109 27.53 -8.11 14.37
C ASP A 109 28.51 -7.41 15.34
N ASP A 110 29.01 -6.22 15.00
CA ASP A 110 30.03 -5.46 15.77
C ASP A 110 31.37 -6.19 16.02
N ASP A 111 31.52 -7.43 15.53
CA ASP A 111 32.77 -8.17 15.57
C ASP A 111 33.72 -7.68 14.45
N LEU A 112 34.48 -6.66 14.79
CA LEU A 112 35.48 -6.06 13.90
C LEU A 112 36.63 -7.04 13.59
N ASP A 113 36.96 -7.94 14.51
CA ASP A 113 38.06 -8.89 14.34
C ASP A 113 37.69 -9.96 13.30
N ALA A 114 36.51 -10.57 13.44
CA ALA A 114 36.00 -11.53 12.46
C ALA A 114 35.84 -10.90 11.07
N TYR A 115 35.45 -9.63 11.00
CA TYR A 115 35.35 -8.90 9.74
C TYR A 115 36.73 -8.64 9.10
N ALA A 116 37.73 -8.24 9.91
CA ALA A 116 39.11 -8.06 9.46
C ALA A 116 39.75 -9.36 8.94
N GLU A 117 39.43 -10.51 9.56
CA GLU A 117 39.83 -11.82 9.09
C GLU A 117 39.21 -12.16 7.72
N LYS A 118 37.90 -11.94 7.54
CA LYS A 118 37.23 -12.14 6.23
C LYS A 118 37.86 -11.29 5.12
N LEU A 119 38.17 -10.02 5.42
CA LEU A 119 38.87 -9.12 4.49
C LEU A 119 40.26 -9.65 4.11
N SER A 120 41.03 -10.11 5.10
CA SER A 120 42.37 -10.66 4.90
C SER A 120 42.33 -11.94 4.05
N GLN A 121 41.38 -12.84 4.32
CA GLN A 121 41.18 -14.06 3.55
C GLN A 121 40.79 -13.78 2.09
N TRP A 122 39.91 -12.79 1.87
CA TRP A 122 39.53 -12.38 0.52
C TRP A 122 40.72 -11.80 -0.25
N LYS A 123 41.53 -10.94 0.38
CA LYS A 123 42.76 -10.41 -0.21
C LYS A 123 43.77 -11.53 -0.56
N ALA A 124 43.94 -12.51 0.32
CA ALA A 124 44.84 -13.64 0.09
C ALA A 124 44.37 -14.54 -1.08
N LYS A 125 43.05 -14.72 -1.26
CA LYS A 125 42.48 -15.42 -2.44
C LYS A 125 42.66 -14.64 -3.75
N GLN A 126 42.79 -13.31 -3.68
CA GLN A 126 42.98 -12.44 -4.86
C GLN A 126 44.44 -12.38 -5.33
N THR A 127 45.41 -12.58 -4.44
CA THR A 127 46.80 -12.71 -4.84
C THR A 127 47.01 -14.10 -5.44
N PRO A 128 47.32 -14.24 -6.75
CA PRO A 128 47.83 -15.49 -7.27
C PRO A 128 49.10 -15.77 -6.48
N THR A 129 49.19 -16.94 -5.87
CA THR A 129 50.38 -17.41 -5.17
C THR A 129 51.55 -17.41 -6.15
N THR A 130 52.32 -16.32 -6.17
CA THR A 130 53.66 -16.34 -6.75
C THR A 130 54.50 -17.13 -5.77
N ASP A 131 54.62 -18.44 -6.02
CA ASP A 131 55.57 -19.31 -5.36
C ASP A 131 56.94 -18.63 -5.38
N THR A 132 57.32 -18.07 -4.24
CA THR A 132 58.67 -17.58 -4.00
C THR A 132 59.51 -18.79 -3.64
N THR A 133 60.06 -19.45 -4.66
CA THR A 133 61.22 -20.32 -4.46
C THR A 133 62.47 -19.45 -4.58
N THR A 134 63.03 -19.08 -3.43
CA THR A 134 64.37 -18.52 -3.30
C THR A 134 65.39 -19.62 -3.63
N GLY A 135 66.18 -19.42 -4.69
CA GLY A 135 67.32 -20.26 -5.03
C GLY A 135 67.95 -19.83 -6.35
N ASP A 136 69.02 -19.04 -6.25
CA ASP A 136 70.09 -18.78 -7.22
C ASP A 136 69.84 -18.88 -8.74
N GLY A 137 69.94 -17.71 -9.40
CA GLY A 137 70.73 -17.57 -10.63
C GLY A 137 70.05 -17.82 -11.99
N LYS A 138 70.08 -16.75 -12.82
CA LYS A 138 70.06 -16.71 -14.31
C LYS A 138 68.69 -16.50 -15.00
N PRO A 139 68.52 -15.43 -15.81
CA PRO A 139 67.28 -15.19 -16.53
C PRO A 139 67.29 -15.99 -17.84
N ALA A 140 66.37 -16.95 -17.97
CA ALA A 140 66.07 -17.59 -19.23
C ALA A 140 64.58 -17.37 -19.53
N GLY A 141 64.32 -16.58 -20.57
CA GLY A 141 62.98 -16.38 -21.09
C GLY A 141 62.34 -17.71 -21.46
N SER A 142 61.04 -17.82 -21.19
CA SER A 142 60.16 -18.82 -21.77
C SER A 142 58.75 -18.22 -21.86
N PRO A 143 57.97 -18.67 -22.86
CA PRO A 143 57.21 -17.78 -23.73
C PRO A 143 55.84 -17.40 -23.15
N ALA A 144 55.29 -16.33 -23.73
CA ALA A 144 53.93 -15.88 -23.52
C ALA A 144 52.92 -17.05 -23.48
N PRO A 145 51.95 -17.06 -22.54
CA PRO A 145 50.87 -18.02 -22.62
C PRO A 145 50.10 -17.78 -23.91
N SER A 146 50.03 -18.82 -24.73
CA SER A 146 49.21 -18.88 -25.93
C SER A 146 47.76 -18.49 -25.57
N LEU A 147 47.33 -17.32 -26.06
CA LEU A 147 45.92 -16.99 -26.27
C LEU A 147 45.36 -18.01 -27.27
N GLY A 148 44.94 -19.16 -26.74
CA GLY A 148 44.61 -20.33 -27.54
C GLY A 148 43.80 -21.36 -26.77
N ARG A 149 42.95 -20.91 -25.83
CA ARG A 149 41.75 -21.63 -25.39
C ARG A 149 40.68 -20.60 -25.08
N THR A 150 39.87 -20.30 -26.08
CA THR A 150 38.49 -19.90 -25.82
C THR A 150 37.84 -21.03 -25.01
N PRO A 151 37.12 -20.75 -23.91
CA PRO A 151 36.16 -21.73 -23.43
C PRO A 151 35.18 -21.98 -24.59
N ALA A 152 35.07 -23.23 -25.02
CA ALA A 152 34.02 -23.65 -25.91
C ALA A 152 32.70 -23.10 -25.35
N GLY A 153 31.94 -22.43 -26.21
CA GLY A 153 30.83 -21.58 -25.81
C GLY A 153 29.80 -22.28 -24.95
N THR A 154 29.16 -21.49 -24.10
CA THR A 154 27.70 -21.42 -24.05
C THR A 154 26.99 -22.76 -24.19
N GLY A 155 27.18 -23.66 -23.24
CA GLY A 155 26.32 -24.83 -23.07
C GLY A 155 25.14 -24.47 -22.19
N VAL A 156 24.25 -23.58 -22.66
CA VAL A 156 22.87 -23.63 -22.18
C VAL A 156 22.43 -25.06 -22.49
N LEU A 157 22.24 -25.90 -21.46
CA LEU A 157 21.73 -27.26 -21.59
C LEU A 157 20.62 -27.25 -22.65
N SER A 158 20.62 -28.21 -23.57
CA SER A 158 19.54 -28.27 -24.57
C SER A 158 18.19 -28.29 -23.84
N ILE A 159 17.11 -27.79 -24.45
CA ILE A 159 15.78 -27.73 -23.80
C ILE A 159 15.39 -29.09 -23.21
N ASP A 160 15.82 -30.19 -23.84
CA ASP A 160 15.61 -31.55 -23.38
C ASP A 160 16.39 -31.90 -22.11
N GLU A 161 17.62 -31.43 -22.02
CA GLU A 161 18.50 -31.63 -20.89
C GLU A 161 18.12 -30.71 -19.71
N GLN A 162 17.53 -29.54 -19.98
CA GLN A 162 16.89 -28.69 -18.97
C GLN A 162 15.61 -29.33 -18.41
N ILE A 163 14.80 -29.97 -19.26
CA ILE A 163 13.62 -30.73 -18.82
C ILE A 163 14.06 -31.88 -17.90
N ALA A 164 15.08 -32.65 -18.28
CA ALA A 164 15.59 -33.75 -17.47
C ALA A 164 16.17 -33.27 -16.13
N ALA A 165 16.90 -32.15 -16.13
CA ALA A 165 17.42 -31.54 -14.91
C ALA A 165 16.28 -31.01 -14.00
N ALA A 166 15.24 -30.42 -14.58
CA ALA A 166 14.09 -29.91 -13.83
C ALA A 166 13.19 -31.03 -13.27
N GLU A 167 13.02 -32.15 -13.99
CA GLU A 167 12.36 -33.36 -13.49
C GLU A 167 13.16 -33.99 -12.34
N LYS A 168 14.50 -34.07 -12.48
CA LYS A 168 15.40 -34.56 -11.41
C LYS A 168 15.38 -33.66 -10.16
N ALA A 169 15.15 -32.37 -10.35
CA ALA A 169 15.00 -31.39 -9.26
C ALA A 169 13.57 -31.31 -8.69
N GLY A 170 12.60 -32.05 -9.26
CA GLY A 170 11.19 -32.01 -8.83
C GLY A 170 10.45 -30.70 -9.14
N ASN A 171 10.99 -29.87 -10.04
CA ASN A 171 10.40 -28.58 -10.38
C ASN A 171 9.40 -28.72 -11.55
N GLU A 172 8.20 -29.18 -11.24
CA GLU A 172 7.16 -29.44 -12.24
C GLU A 172 6.74 -28.19 -13.04
N THR A 173 6.75 -27.02 -12.41
CA THR A 173 6.40 -25.74 -13.06
C THR A 173 7.38 -25.41 -14.17
N LEU A 174 8.69 -25.56 -13.90
CA LEU A 174 9.74 -25.33 -14.88
C LEU A 174 9.66 -26.36 -16.02
N VAL A 175 9.38 -27.63 -15.72
CA VAL A 175 9.20 -28.69 -16.74
C VAL A 175 8.05 -28.37 -17.69
N LYS A 176 6.89 -27.92 -17.16
CA LYS A 176 5.72 -27.57 -17.98
C LYS A 176 6.04 -26.41 -18.93
N THR A 177 6.69 -25.36 -18.43
CA THR A 177 7.10 -24.21 -19.25
C THR A 177 8.09 -24.60 -20.35
N LEU A 178 9.08 -25.44 -20.03
CA LEU A 178 10.07 -25.90 -21.01
C LEU A 178 9.46 -26.84 -22.05
N LYS A 179 8.49 -27.70 -21.68
CA LYS A 179 7.74 -28.55 -22.63
C LYS A 179 6.88 -27.72 -23.58
N VAL A 180 6.25 -26.64 -23.12
CA VAL A 180 5.50 -25.70 -23.99
C VAL A 180 6.45 -25.01 -24.97
N LEU A 181 7.62 -24.56 -24.51
CA LEU A 181 8.63 -23.94 -25.37
C LEU A 181 9.17 -24.90 -26.44
N LYS A 182 9.27 -26.20 -26.14
CA LYS A 182 9.65 -27.24 -27.11
C LYS A 182 8.59 -27.48 -28.19
N LEU A 183 7.30 -27.38 -27.86
CA LEU A 183 6.20 -27.66 -28.78
C LEU A 183 5.83 -26.47 -29.69
N GLY A 184 6.28 -25.26 -29.34
CA GLY A 184 5.98 -24.03 -30.09
C GLY A 184 6.94 -23.70 -31.24
N LYS A 185 7.75 -24.66 -31.70
CA LYS A 185 8.66 -24.52 -32.86
C LYS A 185 8.36 -25.53 -33.94
#